data_AF-A0A938B355-F1
#
_entry.id   AF-A0A938B355-F1
#
_cell.length_a   1.000
_cell.length_b   1.000
_cell.length_c   1.000
_cell.angle_alpha   90.00
_cell.angle_beta   90.00
_cell.angle_gamma   90.00
#
_symmetry.space_group_name_H-M   'P 1'
#
loop_
_entity.id
_entity.type
_entity.pdbx_description
1 polymer ?
#
loop_
_entity_poly.entity_id
_entity_poly.type
_entity_poly.pdbx_seq_one_letter_code
_entity_poly.pdbx_strand_id
1 'polypeptide(L)' 'GGLGKIQDELVPQVPMGRLATPEDCAKVIEFLATDLSDFLTGQVISVDGGMGHLNPAYMGEAYR' A
#
# COMPACT_ATOMS: atom_id res chain seq x y z
N GLY A 1 4.77 -18.37 -17.23
CA GLY A 1 3.98 -19.07 -16.19
C GLY A 1 2.96 -18.11 -15.60
N GLY A 2 1.93 -18.60 -14.90
CA GLY A 2 0.79 -17.79 -14.42
C GLY A 2 1.18 -16.55 -13.58
N LEU A 3 2.28 -16.60 -12.84
CA LEU A 3 2.77 -15.49 -11.99
C LEU A 3 3.22 -14.24 -12.77
N GLY A 4 3.68 -14.39 -14.01
CA GLY A 4 4.05 -13.23 -14.84
C GLY A 4 2.82 -12.45 -15.28
N LYS A 5 1.78 -13.17 -15.72
CA LYS A 5 0.51 -12.57 -16.15
C LYS A 5 -0.18 -11.78 -15.03
N ILE A 6 -0.16 -12.31 -13.82
CA ILE A 6 -0.73 -11.63 -12.64
C ILE A 6 0.02 -10.32 -12.36
N GLN A 7 1.35 -10.30 -12.50
CA GLN A 7 2.13 -9.07 -12.29
C GLN A 7 1.82 -8.02 -13.36
N ASP A 8 1.76 -8.43 -14.63
CA ASP A 8 1.46 -7.54 -15.76
C ASP A 8 0.07 -6.87 -15.62
N GLU A 9 -0.90 -7.55 -15.01
CA GLU A 9 -2.25 -7.05 -14.77
C GLU A 9 -2.38 -6.17 -13.52
N LEU A 10 -1.61 -6.47 -12.47
CA LEU A 10 -1.72 -5.79 -11.18
C LEU A 10 -0.84 -4.54 -11.07
N VAL A 11 0.38 -4.57 -11.63
CA VAL A 11 1.31 -3.43 -11.55
C VAL A 11 0.70 -2.12 -12.08
N PRO A 12 -0.03 -2.09 -13.23
CA PRO A 12 -0.66 -0.87 -13.72
C PRO A 12 -1.73 -0.28 -12.78
N GLN A 13 -2.25 -1.07 -11.84
CA GLN A 13 -3.24 -0.64 -10.87
C GLN A 13 -2.62 -0.07 -9.59
N VAL A 14 -1.30 -0.21 -9.41
CA VAL A 14 -0.59 0.37 -8.27
C VAL A 14 0.01 1.71 -8.69
N PRO A 15 -0.40 2.85 -8.10
CA PRO A 15 0.14 4.16 -8.47
C PRO A 15 1.67 4.28 -8.35
N MET A 16 2.29 3.59 -7.39
CA MET A 16 3.76 3.50 -7.27
C MET A 16 4.43 2.65 -8.37
N GLY A 17 3.69 2.01 -9.27
CA GLY A 17 4.21 1.31 -10.45
C GLY A 17 4.93 -0.01 -10.15
N ARG A 18 4.69 -0.61 -8.98
CA ARG A 18 5.23 -1.93 -8.61
C ARG A 18 4.35 -2.65 -7.60
N LEU A 19 4.49 -3.96 -7.51
CA LEU A 19 3.92 -4.71 -6.39
C LEU A 19 4.70 -4.45 -5.10
N ALA A 20 3.98 -4.50 -3.98
CA ALA A 20 4.59 -4.46 -2.66
C ALA A 20 5.40 -5.75 -2.41
N THR A 21 6.45 -5.63 -1.62
CA THR A 21 7.20 -6.76 -1.05
C THR A 21 6.93 -6.83 0.45
N PRO A 22 7.25 -7.97 1.11
CA PRO A 22 7.15 -8.06 2.58
C PRO A 22 7.92 -6.94 3.31
N GLU A 23 9.04 -6.49 2.74
CA GLU A 23 9.88 -5.42 3.30
C GLU A 23 9.17 -4.06 3.32
N ASP A 24 8.22 -3.80 2.43
CA ASP A 24 7.45 -2.54 2.46
C ASP A 24 6.60 -2.45 3.73
N CYS A 25 5.96 -3.54 4.14
CA CYS A 25 5.24 -3.62 5.41
C CYS A 25 6.20 -3.59 6.61
N ALA A 26 7.32 -4.33 6.52
CA ALA A 26 8.29 -4.42 7.61
C ALA A 26 8.87 -3.06 8.00
N LYS A 27 9.17 -2.19 7.02
CA LYS A 27 9.69 -0.84 7.28
C LYS A 27 8.69 0.05 8.03
N VAL A 28 7.41 -0.06 7.72
CA VAL A 28 6.36 0.71 8.43
C VAL A 28 6.21 0.18 9.85
N ILE A 29 6.24 -1.15 10.03
CA ILE A 29 6.21 -1.78 11.35
C ILE A 29 7.43 -1.37 12.18
N GLU A 30 8.62 -1.34 11.59
CA GLU A 30 9.85 -0.89 12.25
C GLU A 30 9.70 0.55 12.77
N PHE A 31 9.21 1.47 11.94
CA PHE A 31 8.90 2.83 12.39
C PHE A 31 7.94 2.84 13.59
N LEU A 32 6.82 2.10 13.49
CA LEU A 32 5.79 2.02 14.53
C LEU A 32 6.24 1.31 15.81
N ALA A 33 7.27 0.46 15.73
CA ALA A 33 7.81 -0.28 16.86
C ALA A 33 8.87 0.51 17.64
N THR A 34 9.24 1.70 17.18
CA THR A 34 10.27 2.55 17.78
C THR A 34 9.68 3.83 18.35
N ASP A 35 10.47 4.50 19.21
CA ASP A 35 10.13 5.79 19.82
C ASP A 35 9.93 6.93 18.78
N LEU A 36 10.29 6.70 17.51
CA LEU A 36 9.98 7.65 16.43
C LEU A 36 8.47 7.88 16.24
N SER A 37 7.64 6.99 16.78
CA SER A 37 6.18 7.02 16.68
C SER A 37 5.48 7.18 18.04
N ASP A 38 6.19 7.66 19.08
CA ASP A 38 5.72 7.69 20.47
C ASP A 38 4.42 8.48 20.73
N PHE A 39 4.07 9.41 19.84
CA PHE A 39 2.84 10.20 19.91
C PHE A 39 1.77 9.77 18.88
N LEU A 40 2.00 8.67 18.15
CA LEU A 40 1.08 8.16 17.13
C LEU A 40 0.25 7.00 17.69
N THR A 41 -1.08 7.18 17.74
CA THR A 41 -2.01 6.11 18.15
C THR A 41 -3.37 6.25 17.47
N GLY A 42 -4.14 5.16 17.45
CA GLY A 42 -5.51 5.12 16.91
C GLY A 42 -5.61 5.24 15.38
N GLN A 43 -4.49 5.15 14.65
CA GLN A 43 -4.46 5.29 13.20
C GLN A 43 -4.47 3.95 12.48
N VAL A 44 -5.07 3.92 11.29
CA VAL A 44 -4.95 2.83 10.32
C VAL A 44 -4.03 3.32 9.20
N ILE A 45 -2.85 2.71 9.07
CA ILE A 45 -1.85 3.09 8.07
C ILE A 45 -1.89 2.10 6.91
N SER A 46 -2.27 2.57 5.73
CA SER A 46 -2.30 1.75 4.51
C SER A 46 -0.90 1.62 3.91
N VAL A 47 -0.49 0.39 3.59
CA VAL A 47 0.77 0.07 2.91
C VAL A 47 0.45 -0.60 1.58
N ASP A 48 -0.06 0.17 0.64
CA ASP A 48 -0.74 -0.35 -0.56
C ASP A 48 -0.22 0.26 -1.88
N GLY A 49 0.90 0.99 -1.83
CA GLY A 49 1.45 1.67 -2.99
C GLY A 49 0.53 2.73 -3.61
N GLY A 50 -0.47 3.22 -2.87
CA GLY A 50 -1.45 4.20 -3.29
C GLY A 50 -2.76 3.60 -3.81
N MET A 51 -2.97 2.28 -3.79
CA MET A 51 -4.16 1.66 -4.37
C MET A 51 -5.47 2.17 -3.78
N GLY A 52 -5.61 2.28 -2.46
CA GLY A 52 -6.86 2.70 -1.82
C GLY A 52 -7.18 4.19 -1.96
N HIS A 53 -6.19 5.02 -2.27
CA HIS A 53 -6.30 6.48 -2.13
C HIS A 53 -5.98 7.25 -3.41
N LEU A 54 -5.25 6.65 -4.35
CA LEU A 54 -4.76 7.31 -5.56
C LEU A 54 -5.08 6.55 -6.84
N ASN A 55 -5.59 5.32 -6.76
CA ASN A 55 -6.07 4.61 -7.95
C ASN A 55 -7.51 5.06 -8.29
N PRO A 56 -7.75 5.65 -9.47
CA PRO A 56 -9.08 6.11 -9.91
C PRO A 56 -10.17 5.02 -9.87
N ALA A 57 -9.80 3.74 -10.02
CA ALA A 57 -10.74 2.62 -9.95
C ALA A 57 -11.38 2.47 -8.56
N TYR A 58 -10.71 2.91 -7.49
CA TYR A 58 -11.20 2.81 -6.11
C TYR A 58 -11.77 4.14 -5.56
N MET A 59 -11.62 5.24 -6.30
CA MET A 59 -12.17 6.56 -5.91
C MET A 59 -13.69 6.68 -6.07
N GLY A 60 -14.34 5.71 -6.72
CA GLY A 60 -15.79 5.73 -6.98
C GLY A 60 -16.69 5.32 -5.80
N GLU A 61 -16.15 4.61 -4.80
CA GLU A 61 -16.94 4.11 -3.65
C GLU A 61 -16.69 4.90 -2.36
N ALA A 62 -15.49 5.46 -2.15
CA ALA A 62 -15.11 6.15 -0.91
C ALA A 62 -15.33 7.68 -0.93
N TYR A 63 -15.67 8.26 -2.09
CA TYR A 63 -15.84 9.72 -2.26
C TYR A 63 -17.21 10.12 -2.84
N ARG A 64 -18.21 9.24 -2.70
CA ARG A 64 -19.63 9.55 -2.88
C ARG A 64 -20.32 9.72 -1.53
#